data_AF-A0A3P0X3C8-F1
#
_entry.id   AF-A0A3P0X3C8-F1
#
_cell.length_a   1.000
_cell.length_b   1.000
_cell.length_c   1.000
_cell.angle_alpha   90.00
_cell.angle_beta   90.00
_cell.angle_gamma   90.00
#
_symmetry.space_group_name_H-M   'P 1'
#
loop_
_entity.id
_entity.type
_entity.pdbx_description
1 polymer ?
#
loop_
_entity_poly.entity_id
_entity_poly.type
_entity_poly.pdbx_seq_one_letter_code
_entity_poly.pdbx_strand_id
1 'polypeptide(L)'
;MSNWKNAALSVLAAGLLSSASVSPAQISINIGAAPACPYGYFDYAPYNCAPYGYYGPDWFAGGVFIGAGPWFHGNHGFYGHVDNRFDPHHGYGGPLPGRGEAAFGGFRGNEARDGQGHIGNAGHAPNNEHSAGFAGHGGPGGGGDHGGGDHGGGGHR
;
A
#
# COMPACT_ATOMS: atom_id res chain seq x y z
N MET A 1 63.59 24.50 -15.81
CA MET A 1 62.65 23.83 -16.75
C MET A 1 61.82 22.75 -16.03
N SER A 2 61.19 23.05 -14.88
CA SER A 2 60.45 22.03 -14.10
C SER A 2 59.01 22.46 -13.73
N ASN A 3 58.65 23.71 -13.96
CA ASN A 3 57.44 24.30 -13.37
C ASN A 3 56.23 24.22 -14.31
N TRP A 4 56.46 24.08 -15.61
CA TRP A 4 55.42 23.95 -16.64
C TRP A 4 54.76 22.56 -16.65
N LYS A 5 55.55 21.50 -16.41
CA LYS A 5 55.05 20.11 -16.42
C LYS A 5 54.03 19.88 -15.30
N ASN A 6 54.24 20.52 -14.14
CA ASN A 6 53.37 20.41 -12.98
C ASN A 6 52.06 21.20 -13.16
N ALA A 7 52.10 22.32 -13.88
CA ALA A 7 50.90 23.11 -14.19
C ALA A 7 49.96 22.35 -15.15
N ALA A 8 50.51 21.66 -16.15
CA ALA A 8 49.73 20.87 -17.10
C ALA A 8 49.03 19.66 -16.44
N LEU A 9 49.67 19.02 -15.46
CA LEU A 9 49.11 17.90 -14.70
C LEU A 9 47.93 18.29 -13.79
N SER A 10 47.97 19.49 -13.19
CA SER A 10 46.86 19.97 -12.33
C SER A 10 45.58 20.31 -13.10
N VAL A 11 45.70 20.86 -14.31
CA VAL A 11 44.53 21.21 -15.13
C VAL A 11 43.82 19.96 -15.65
N LEU A 12 44.58 18.91 -16.00
CA LEU A 12 44.03 17.62 -16.43
C LEU A 12 43.32 16.88 -15.29
N ALA A 13 43.85 16.94 -14.07
CA ALA A 13 43.21 16.31 -12.90
C ALA A 13 41.90 17.02 -12.48
N ALA A 14 41.86 18.36 -12.52
CA ALA A 14 40.67 19.13 -12.17
C ALA A 14 39.52 18.94 -13.18
N GLY A 15 39.83 18.79 -14.48
CA GLY A 15 38.82 18.55 -15.51
C GLY A 15 38.14 17.18 -15.43
N LEU A 16 38.86 16.15 -14.96
CA LEU A 16 38.32 14.78 -14.85
C LEU A 16 37.36 14.60 -13.66
N LEU A 17 37.51 15.39 -12.59
CA LEU A 17 36.64 15.33 -11.41
C LEU A 17 35.31 16.08 -11.60
N SER A 18 35.23 17.05 -12.52
CA SER A 18 33.98 17.77 -12.84
C SER A 18 33.02 16.98 -13.74
N SER A 19 33.38 15.76 -14.13
CA SER A 19 32.58 14.90 -15.04
C SER A 19 31.83 13.78 -14.32
N ALA A 20 31.87 13.73 -12.98
CA ALA A 20 31.03 12.82 -12.21
C ALA A 20 29.59 13.36 -12.22
N SER A 21 28.90 13.18 -13.34
CA SER A 21 27.45 13.33 -13.40
C SER A 21 26.85 12.34 -12.41
N VAL A 22 26.38 12.86 -11.27
CA VAL A 22 25.43 12.12 -10.43
C VAL A 22 24.23 11.89 -11.32
N SER A 23 24.13 10.68 -11.89
CA SER A 23 22.95 10.30 -12.67
C SER A 23 21.77 10.40 -11.73
N PRO A 24 20.73 11.22 -12.01
CA PRO A 24 19.46 10.93 -11.40
C PRO A 24 19.12 9.53 -11.90
N ALA A 25 19.05 8.56 -10.99
CA ALA A 25 18.34 7.31 -11.26
C ALA A 25 16.92 7.73 -11.60
N GLN A 26 16.68 7.90 -12.90
CA GLN A 26 15.42 8.34 -13.45
C GLN A 26 14.50 7.12 -13.42
N ILE A 27 13.90 6.92 -12.24
CA ILE A 27 12.84 5.94 -12.01
C ILE A 27 11.63 6.49 -12.77
N SER A 28 11.51 6.12 -14.04
CA SER A 28 10.30 6.35 -14.80
C SER A 28 9.24 5.39 -14.25
N ILE A 29 8.35 5.88 -13.39
CA ILE A 29 7.12 5.14 -13.07
C ILE A 29 6.21 5.30 -14.28
N ASN A 30 6.34 4.39 -15.24
CA ASN A 30 5.31 4.23 -16.25
C ASN A 30 4.06 3.73 -15.53
N ILE A 31 3.03 4.57 -15.43
CA ILE A 31 1.73 4.17 -14.87
C ILE A 31 1.08 3.25 -15.90
N GLY A 32 1.49 1.98 -15.85
CA GLY A 32 1.02 0.90 -16.71
C GLY A 32 -0.24 0.25 -16.14
N ALA A 33 -0.44 -1.03 -16.45
CA ALA A 33 -1.48 -1.82 -15.79
C ALA A 33 -1.21 -1.94 -14.27
N ALA A 34 -2.29 -2.11 -13.49
CA ALA A 34 -2.19 -2.30 -12.06
C ALA A 34 -1.30 -3.53 -11.72
N PRO A 35 -0.56 -3.49 -10.59
CA PRO A 35 0.20 -4.64 -10.12
C PRO A 35 -0.68 -5.87 -9.93
N ALA A 36 -0.26 -7.00 -10.48
CA ALA A 36 -0.97 -8.26 -10.33
C ALA A 36 -0.49 -8.98 -9.06
N CYS A 37 -0.98 -8.52 -7.92
CA CYS A 37 -0.67 -9.04 -6.60
C CYS A 37 -1.85 -9.86 -6.03
N PRO A 38 -1.60 -10.87 -5.18
CA PRO A 38 -2.68 -11.74 -4.69
C PRO A 38 -3.75 -10.99 -3.89
N TYR A 39 -3.37 -10.02 -3.07
CA TYR A 39 -4.25 -9.35 -2.09
C TYR A 39 -4.36 -7.84 -2.30
N GLY A 40 -3.84 -7.35 -3.42
CA GLY A 40 -3.60 -5.93 -3.65
C GLY A 40 -2.15 -5.53 -3.41
N TYR A 41 -1.91 -4.23 -3.45
CA TYR A 41 -0.60 -3.60 -3.42
C TYR A 41 -0.69 -2.32 -2.58
N PHE A 42 0.42 -1.85 -2.01
CA PHE A 42 0.42 -0.66 -1.14
C PHE A 42 -0.14 0.57 -1.86
N ASP A 43 -0.77 1.48 -1.11
CA ASP A 43 -1.33 2.77 -1.55
C ASP A 43 -0.27 3.79 -2.00
N TYR A 44 1.00 3.48 -1.78
CA TYR A 44 2.13 4.34 -2.10
C TYR A 44 3.09 3.72 -3.12
N ALA A 45 3.78 4.57 -3.88
CA ALA A 45 4.81 4.15 -4.82
C ALA A 45 5.97 3.42 -4.09
N PRO A 46 6.52 2.33 -4.65
CA PRO A 46 6.33 1.86 -6.03
C PRO A 46 5.17 0.85 -6.22
N TYR A 47 4.16 0.82 -5.34
CA TYR A 47 3.00 -0.06 -5.42
C TYR A 47 3.38 -1.55 -5.37
N ASN A 48 4.26 -1.91 -4.43
CA ASN A 48 4.64 -3.32 -4.20
C ASN A 48 3.46 -4.14 -3.67
N CYS A 49 3.49 -5.45 -3.89
CA CYS A 49 2.45 -6.36 -3.39
C CYS A 49 2.34 -6.31 -1.87
N ALA A 50 1.11 -6.08 -1.39
CA ALA A 50 0.83 -5.99 0.02
C ALA A 50 0.54 -7.40 0.58
N PRO A 51 1.05 -7.71 1.78
CA PRO A 51 0.72 -8.94 2.50
C PRO A 51 -0.79 -9.06 2.76
N TYR A 52 -1.27 -10.30 2.89
CA TYR A 52 -2.63 -10.53 3.37
C TYR A 52 -2.79 -9.94 4.77
N GLY A 53 -3.92 -9.28 5.00
CA GLY A 53 -4.16 -8.59 6.27
C GLY A 53 -3.58 -7.17 6.34
N TYR A 54 -2.98 -6.62 5.27
CA TYR A 54 -2.73 -5.17 5.21
C TYR A 54 -4.02 -4.38 5.01
N TYR A 55 -4.87 -4.81 4.07
CA TYR A 55 -6.16 -4.18 3.79
C TYR A 55 -7.31 -4.84 4.55
N GLY A 56 -8.21 -4.02 5.10
CA GLY A 56 -9.48 -4.47 5.69
C GLY A 56 -10.55 -4.80 4.63
N PRO A 57 -11.69 -5.38 5.05
CA PRO A 57 -12.86 -5.64 4.20
C PRO A 57 -13.29 -4.46 3.33
N ASP A 58 -13.19 -3.23 3.83
CA ASP A 58 -13.53 -2.00 3.10
C ASP A 58 -12.95 -1.93 1.68
N TRP A 59 -11.75 -2.47 1.50
CA TRP A 59 -10.99 -2.41 0.24
C TRP A 59 -11.41 -3.49 -0.77
N PHE A 60 -12.38 -4.32 -0.42
CA PHE A 60 -12.82 -5.44 -1.25
C PHE A 60 -14.31 -5.33 -1.58
N ALA A 61 -14.62 -5.16 -2.87
CA ALA A 61 -15.98 -5.26 -3.38
C ALA A 61 -16.24 -6.71 -3.82
N GLY A 62 -17.04 -7.45 -3.05
CA GLY A 62 -17.39 -8.84 -3.37
C GLY A 62 -16.19 -9.78 -3.48
N GLY A 63 -15.15 -9.58 -2.66
CA GLY A 63 -13.93 -10.40 -2.73
C GLY A 63 -12.79 -9.80 -3.55
N VAL A 64 -13.06 -8.76 -4.34
CA VAL A 64 -12.11 -8.19 -5.30
C VAL A 64 -11.55 -6.88 -4.79
N PHE A 65 -10.22 -6.77 -4.76
CA PHE A 65 -9.54 -5.54 -4.38
C PHE A 65 -9.92 -4.41 -5.34
N ILE A 66 -10.44 -3.31 -4.78
CA ILE A 66 -10.91 -2.15 -5.57
C ILE A 66 -9.78 -1.29 -6.13
N GLY A 67 -8.54 -1.58 -5.74
CA GLY A 67 -7.34 -0.87 -6.15
C GLY A 67 -6.91 0.19 -5.12
N ALA A 68 -5.74 0.75 -5.39
CA ALA A 68 -5.19 1.94 -4.73
C ALA A 68 -4.35 2.73 -5.73
N GLY A 69 -3.97 3.95 -5.36
CA GLY A 69 -3.25 4.91 -6.16
C GLY A 69 -3.96 5.22 -7.49
N PRO A 70 -3.22 5.23 -8.62
CA PRO A 70 -3.76 5.52 -9.95
C PRO A 70 -4.84 4.55 -10.44
N TRP A 71 -4.97 3.38 -9.83
CA TRP A 71 -5.94 2.35 -10.22
C TRP A 71 -7.02 2.14 -9.15
N PHE A 72 -7.29 3.13 -8.31
CA PHE A 72 -8.39 3.09 -7.37
C PHE A 72 -9.74 3.22 -8.09
N HIS A 73 -10.66 2.29 -7.87
CA HIS A 73 -12.00 2.27 -8.48
C HIS A 73 -13.14 2.38 -7.45
N GLY A 74 -12.84 2.74 -6.20
CA GLY A 74 -13.86 2.94 -5.18
C GLY A 74 -14.59 4.28 -5.29
N ASN A 75 -15.61 4.46 -4.43
CA ASN A 75 -16.42 5.66 -4.40
C ASN A 75 -15.62 6.89 -3.94
N HIS A 76 -16.09 8.08 -4.33
CA HIS A 76 -15.53 9.33 -3.82
C HIS A 76 -15.75 9.47 -2.30
N GLY A 77 -14.74 9.95 -1.58
CA GLY A 77 -14.78 10.07 -0.11
C GLY A 77 -14.64 8.73 0.62
N PHE A 78 -14.24 7.68 -0.09
CA PHE A 78 -13.90 6.39 0.51
C PHE A 78 -12.71 6.52 1.45
N TYR A 79 -12.84 5.91 2.62
CA TYR A 79 -11.75 5.60 3.52
C TYR A 79 -11.94 4.17 4.00
N GLY A 80 -10.92 3.34 3.82
CA GLY A 80 -10.95 1.96 4.26
C GLY A 80 -9.83 1.69 5.26
N HIS A 81 -10.06 0.75 6.16
CA HIS A 81 -9.05 0.43 7.17
C HIS A 81 -7.85 -0.31 6.58
N VAL A 82 -6.68 0.03 7.12
CA VAL A 82 -5.42 -0.67 6.91
C VAL A 82 -4.83 -1.10 8.25
N ASP A 83 -3.95 -2.09 8.21
CA ASP A 83 -3.19 -2.56 9.35
C ASP A 83 -1.70 -2.35 9.12
N ASN A 84 -1.19 -1.25 9.69
CA ASN A 84 0.19 -0.84 9.55
C ASN A 84 1.21 -1.83 10.15
N ARG A 85 0.78 -2.85 10.92
CA ARG A 85 1.71 -3.93 11.35
C ARG A 85 2.29 -4.70 10.16
N PHE A 86 1.62 -4.64 9.03
CA PHE A 86 2.01 -5.26 7.77
C PHE A 86 2.66 -4.30 6.77
N ASP A 87 2.93 -3.05 7.18
CA ASP A 87 3.56 -2.03 6.34
C ASP A 87 5.08 -1.96 6.60
N PRO A 88 5.93 -2.15 5.56
CA PRO A 88 7.38 -1.98 5.68
C PRO A 88 7.82 -0.64 6.27
N HIS A 89 7.09 0.46 5.99
CA HIS A 89 7.39 1.77 6.57
C HIS A 89 7.13 1.86 8.08
N HIS A 90 6.32 0.94 8.61
CA HIS A 90 5.99 0.84 10.02
C HIS A 90 6.71 -0.34 10.71
N GLY A 91 7.76 -0.87 10.09
CA GLY A 91 8.64 -1.88 10.67
C GLY A 91 8.26 -3.33 10.35
N TYR A 92 7.33 -3.57 9.43
CA TYR A 92 7.07 -4.91 8.92
C TYR A 92 8.31 -5.44 8.16
N GLY A 93 8.90 -6.51 8.69
CA GLY A 93 10.04 -7.22 8.08
C GLY A 93 9.69 -8.61 7.56
N GLY A 94 8.40 -8.96 7.49
CA GLY A 94 7.95 -10.26 7.02
C GLY A 94 8.03 -10.39 5.49
N PRO A 95 7.79 -11.59 4.95
CA PRO A 95 7.75 -11.80 3.51
C PRO A 95 6.61 -10.97 2.88
N LEU A 96 6.90 -10.36 1.73
CA LEU A 96 5.88 -9.78 0.86
C LEU A 96 5.40 -10.86 -0.12
N PRO A 97 4.10 -10.97 -0.38
CA PRO A 97 3.59 -12.02 -1.25
C PRO A 97 3.96 -11.73 -2.72
N GLY A 98 4.47 -12.74 -3.39
CA GLY A 98 4.59 -12.78 -4.85
C GLY A 98 3.26 -13.09 -5.54
N ARG A 99 3.27 -13.04 -6.87
CA ARG A 99 2.09 -13.30 -7.72
C ARG A 99 1.61 -14.75 -7.54
N GLY A 100 0.35 -14.92 -7.14
CA GLY A 100 -0.27 -16.24 -6.95
C GLY A 100 0.01 -16.91 -5.58
N GLU A 101 0.60 -16.19 -4.62
CA GLU A 101 0.85 -16.70 -3.27
C GLU A 101 -0.41 -16.69 -2.38
N ALA A 102 -0.37 -17.48 -1.30
CA ALA A 102 -1.48 -17.75 -0.38
C ALA A 102 -1.50 -16.81 0.85
N ALA A 103 -2.66 -16.78 1.53
CA ALA A 103 -2.98 -15.77 2.53
C ALA A 103 -2.41 -16.15 3.90
N PHE A 104 -1.84 -15.18 4.62
CA PHE A 104 -1.41 -15.32 6.01
C PHE A 104 -2.19 -14.35 6.90
N GLY A 105 -3.05 -14.89 7.77
CA GLY A 105 -4.20 -14.18 8.36
C GLY A 105 -3.95 -13.20 9.50
N GLY A 106 -5.04 -12.52 9.90
CA GLY A 106 -5.13 -11.78 11.16
C GLY A 106 -5.16 -10.24 11.05
N PHE A 107 -6.04 -9.70 10.20
CA PHE A 107 -6.26 -8.26 10.07
C PHE A 107 -6.67 -7.62 11.41
N ARG A 108 -6.06 -6.49 11.74
CA ARG A 108 -6.48 -5.60 12.84
C ARG A 108 -6.29 -4.16 12.39
N GLY A 109 -7.35 -3.57 11.85
CA GLY A 109 -7.32 -2.19 11.38
C GLY A 109 -6.85 -1.22 12.48
N ASN A 110 -5.88 -0.38 12.14
CA ASN A 110 -5.33 0.63 13.05
C ASN A 110 -5.24 2.03 12.43
N GLU A 111 -5.56 2.17 11.15
CA GLU A 111 -5.62 3.44 10.44
C GLU A 111 -6.63 3.33 9.29
N ALA A 112 -7.22 4.44 8.86
CA ALA A 112 -8.09 4.49 7.70
C ALA A 112 -7.48 5.40 6.64
N ARG A 113 -7.50 4.95 5.38
CA ARG A 113 -6.88 5.65 4.25
C ARG A 113 -7.81 5.71 3.05
N ASP A 114 -7.70 6.79 2.29
CA ASP A 114 -8.34 6.89 0.97
C ASP A 114 -7.52 6.15 -0.10
N GLY A 115 -8.06 6.09 -1.32
CA GLY A 115 -7.40 5.43 -2.46
C GLY A 115 -6.03 5.99 -2.81
N GLN A 116 -5.65 7.17 -2.32
CA GLN A 116 -4.39 7.85 -2.60
C GLN A 116 -3.41 7.77 -1.42
N GLY A 117 -3.81 7.14 -0.32
CA GLY A 117 -3.02 6.97 0.89
C GLY A 117 -3.13 8.11 1.89
N HIS A 118 -4.09 9.03 1.72
CA HIS A 118 -4.36 10.05 2.72
C HIS A 118 -5.10 9.46 3.92
N ILE A 119 -4.64 9.81 5.12
CA ILE A 119 -5.25 9.36 6.38
C ILE A 119 -6.58 10.09 6.61
N GLY A 120 -7.60 9.36 7.03
CA GLY A 120 -8.89 9.94 7.41
C GLY A 120 -9.73 9.02 8.29
N ASN A 121 -11.05 9.02 8.06
CA ASN A 121 -12.01 8.30 8.90
C ASN A 121 -12.95 7.46 8.02
N ALA A 122 -12.95 6.14 8.24
CA ALA A 122 -13.80 5.18 7.55
C ALA A 122 -15.29 5.22 7.98
N GLY A 123 -15.64 6.03 9.00
CA GLY A 123 -17.01 6.19 9.47
C GLY A 123 -17.54 5.00 10.30
N HIS A 124 -16.72 4.00 10.55
CA HIS A 124 -17.02 2.84 11.38
C HIS A 124 -15.73 2.35 12.07
N ALA A 125 -15.88 1.47 13.05
CA ALA A 125 -14.74 0.99 13.85
C ALA A 125 -14.10 -0.27 13.23
N PRO A 126 -12.77 -0.40 13.26
CA PRO A 126 -12.03 -1.53 12.66
C PRO A 126 -12.23 -2.85 13.41
N ASN A 127 -12.74 -2.81 14.64
CA ASN A 127 -12.94 -4.00 15.47
C ASN A 127 -14.11 -4.88 14.99
N ASN A 128 -14.93 -4.43 14.05
CA ASN A 128 -15.94 -5.27 13.42
C ASN A 128 -15.39 -5.98 12.16
N GLU A 129 -14.14 -5.67 11.79
CA GLU A 129 -13.46 -6.17 10.62
C GLU A 129 -12.41 -7.20 11.04
N HIS A 130 -12.79 -8.47 11.09
CA HIS A 130 -11.89 -9.53 11.58
C HIS A 130 -11.21 -10.33 10.45
N SER A 131 -11.53 -10.05 9.18
CA SER A 131 -10.98 -10.77 8.04
C SER A 131 -10.85 -9.82 6.86
N ALA A 132 -9.69 -9.81 6.19
CA ALA A 132 -9.53 -9.08 4.94
C ALA A 132 -10.52 -9.66 3.92
N GLY A 133 -11.35 -8.81 3.30
CA GLY A 133 -12.52 -9.22 2.51
C GLY A 133 -12.21 -9.92 1.17
N PHE A 134 -11.07 -10.59 1.04
CA PHE A 134 -10.59 -11.20 -0.21
C PHE A 134 -11.18 -12.59 -0.46
N ALA A 135 -11.65 -12.85 -1.69
CA ALA A 135 -12.10 -14.16 -2.14
C ALA A 135 -11.07 -14.79 -3.09
N GLY A 136 -10.04 -15.41 -2.52
CA GLY A 136 -9.06 -16.19 -3.28
C GLY A 136 -9.61 -17.54 -3.74
N HIS A 137 -9.10 -18.06 -4.85
CA HIS A 137 -9.40 -19.40 -5.35
C HIS A 137 -9.00 -20.49 -4.33
N GLY A 138 -9.88 -20.80 -3.39
CA GLY A 138 -9.60 -21.73 -2.30
C GLY A 138 -10.75 -21.91 -1.31
N GLY A 139 -11.93 -22.31 -1.79
CA GLY A 139 -13.02 -22.90 -0.97
C GLY A 139 -13.85 -21.93 -0.11
N PRO A 140 -15.15 -22.23 0.13
CA PRO A 140 -16.06 -21.32 0.82
C PRO A 140 -15.92 -21.45 2.35
N GLY A 141 -15.58 -20.35 3.03
CA GLY A 141 -15.73 -20.24 4.48
C GLY A 141 -15.74 -18.77 4.88
N GLY A 142 -16.74 -18.23 5.56
CA GLY A 142 -18.01 -18.78 6.01
C GLY A 142 -18.99 -17.61 6.15
N GLY A 143 -20.26 -17.90 5.86
CA GLY A 143 -21.36 -16.95 6.08
C GLY A 143 -21.51 -16.61 7.56
N GLY A 144 -21.94 -15.38 7.80
CA GLY A 144 -22.19 -14.85 9.12
C GLY A 144 -23.07 -13.61 9.04
N ASP A 145 -24.20 -13.72 8.34
CA ASP A 145 -25.31 -12.78 8.48
C ASP A 145 -25.78 -12.78 9.94
N HIS A 146 -25.58 -11.67 10.63
CA HIS A 146 -26.38 -11.30 11.80
C HIS A 146 -26.79 -9.83 11.65
N GLY A 147 -27.71 -9.60 10.72
CA GLY A 147 -28.62 -8.47 10.81
C GLY A 147 -29.68 -8.77 11.88
N GLY A 148 -29.93 -7.82 12.76
CA GLY A 148 -31.06 -7.88 13.69
C GLY A 148 -30.83 -7.03 14.93
N GLY A 149 -31.48 -5.86 14.97
CA GLY A 149 -31.44 -4.99 16.14
C GLY A 149 -32.19 -3.67 15.96
N ASP A 150 -33.46 -3.74 15.55
CA ASP A 150 -34.38 -2.61 15.58
C ASP A 150 -34.81 -2.22 17.02
N HIS A 151 -35.07 -0.92 17.18
CA HIS A 151 -35.93 -0.26 18.18
C HIS A 151 -35.45 -0.06 19.63
N GLY A 152 -35.42 1.22 20.02
CA GLY A 152 -35.39 1.65 21.43
C GLY A 152 -35.48 3.16 21.59
N GLY A 153 -36.67 3.74 21.37
CA GLY A 153 -36.94 5.14 21.67
C GLY A 153 -36.82 5.44 23.18
N GLY A 154 -36.20 6.58 23.51
CA GLY A 154 -36.08 7.08 24.88
C GLY A 154 -36.60 8.51 24.96
N GLY A 155 -37.76 8.67 25.60
CA GLY A 155 -38.53 9.90 25.66
C GLY A 155 -37.90 11.01 26.49
N HIS A 156 -38.27 12.24 26.12
CA HIS A 156 -38.01 13.46 26.85
C HIS A 156 -38.69 13.48 28.21
N ARG A 157 -37.96 13.95 29.22
CA ARG A 157 -38.51 14.70 30.35
C ARG A 157 -37.72 16.00 30.46
#